data_AF-A0A3P7JU13-F1
#
_entry.id   AF-A0A3P7JU13-F1
#
_cell.length_a   1.000
_cell.length_b   1.000
_cell.length_c   1.000
_cell.angle_alpha   90.00
_cell.angle_beta   90.00
_cell.angle_gamma   90.00
#
_symmetry.space_group_name_H-M   'P 1'
#
loop_
_entity.id
_entity.type
_entity.pdbx_description
1 polymer ?
#
loop_
_entity_poly.entity_id
_entity_poly.type
_entity_poly.pdbx_seq_one_letter_code
_entity_poly.pdbx_strand_id
1 'polypeptide(L)'
;MPLLENFTLKTQPFNNVKVVFESASVSAIDLLNALFMYDPKKRISAADALAHPFFTERPLPCDPVLIPSLPPTYTKKRKRDESPQR
;
A
#
# COMPACT_ATOMS: atom_id res chain seq x y z
N MET A 1 -20.12 -13.30 8.48
CA MET A 1 -18.97 -13.17 9.41
C MET A 1 -19.53 -12.84 10.79
N PRO A 2 -19.93 -13.84 11.60
CA PRO A 2 -20.60 -13.63 12.88
C PRO A 2 -19.73 -12.91 13.93
N LEU A 3 -18.40 -12.87 13.70
CA LEU A 3 -17.44 -12.21 14.58
C LEU A 3 -17.42 -10.67 14.47
N LEU A 4 -18.10 -10.10 13.46
CA LEU A 4 -18.07 -8.65 13.19
C LEU A 4 -19.32 -7.92 13.70
N GLU A 5 -20.30 -8.64 14.28
CA GLU A 5 -21.61 -8.08 14.65
C GLU A 5 -21.51 -7.01 15.75
N ASN A 6 -20.44 -7.01 16.56
CA ASN A 6 -20.22 -6.07 17.66
C ASN A 6 -18.85 -5.36 17.59
N PHE A 7 -18.28 -5.17 16.39
CA PHE A 7 -16.98 -4.53 16.26
C PHE A 7 -17.12 -3.02 16.05
N THR A 8 -17.04 -2.25 17.15
CA THR A 8 -16.97 -0.79 17.08
C THR A 8 -15.52 -0.33 17.05
N LEU A 9 -15.16 0.41 16.01
CA LEU A 9 -13.83 0.94 15.89
C LEU A 9 -13.62 2.14 16.80
N LYS A 10 -12.44 2.18 17.43
CA LYS A 10 -12.00 3.39 18.12
C LYS A 10 -11.88 4.50 17.09
N THR A 11 -12.49 5.63 17.41
CA THR A 11 -12.29 6.86 16.65
C THR A 11 -10.81 7.21 16.69
N GLN A 12 -10.22 7.40 15.52
CA GLN A 12 -8.82 7.82 15.38
C GLN A 12 -8.83 9.33 15.10
N PRO A 13 -8.59 10.19 16.11
CA PRO A 13 -8.70 11.63 15.96
C PRO A 13 -7.56 12.24 15.14
N PHE A 14 -6.43 11.54 15.00
CA PHE A 14 -5.24 12.08 14.37
C PHE A 14 -4.75 11.19 13.24
N ASN A 15 -4.27 11.82 12.18
CA ASN A 15 -3.62 11.16 11.07
C ASN A 15 -2.10 11.44 11.14
N ASN A 16 -1.32 10.39 11.34
CA ASN A 16 0.14 10.49 11.51
C ASN A 16 0.92 10.34 10.19
N VAL A 17 0.25 10.19 9.04
CA VAL A 17 0.92 9.94 7.75
C VAL A 17 1.96 11.02 7.46
N LYS A 18 1.62 12.30 7.65
CA LYS A 18 2.57 13.41 7.44
C LYS A 18 3.77 13.39 8.39
N VAL A 19 3.57 12.92 9.62
CA VAL A 19 4.62 12.83 10.64
C VAL A 19 5.58 11.68 10.33
N VAL A 20 5.05 10.54 9.89
CA VAL A 20 5.85 9.36 9.53
C VAL A 20 6.60 9.57 8.22
N PHE A 21 5.97 10.24 7.25
CA PHE A 21 6.51 10.47 5.91
C PHE A 21 6.89 11.95 5.71
N GLU A 22 7.72 12.49 6.59
CA GLU A 22 8.06 13.92 6.61
C GLU A 22 8.69 14.44 5.31
N SER A 23 9.46 13.60 4.61
CA SER A 23 10.12 13.93 3.34
C SER A 23 9.27 13.69 2.09
N ALA A 24 8.04 13.18 2.24
CA ALA A 24 7.19 12.88 1.10
C ALA A 24 6.54 14.15 0.51
N SER A 25 6.26 14.11 -0.79
CA SER A 25 5.54 15.21 -1.46
C SER A 25 4.11 15.33 -0.93
N VAL A 26 3.50 16.50 -1.13
CA VAL A 26 2.10 16.73 -0.73
C VAL A 26 1.16 15.74 -1.42
N SER A 27 1.39 15.46 -2.72
CA SER A 27 0.63 14.47 -3.48
C SER A 27 0.81 13.04 -3.00
N ALA A 28 2.00 12.68 -2.49
CA ALA A 28 2.25 11.38 -1.89
C ALA A 28 1.47 11.20 -0.60
N ILE A 29 1.48 12.22 0.27
CA ILE A 29 0.73 12.22 1.53
C ILE A 29 -0.77 12.09 1.24
N ASP A 30 -1.28 12.81 0.25
CA ASP A 30 -2.69 12.74 -0.14
C ASP A 30 -3.09 11.35 -0.62
N LEU A 31 -2.29 10.74 -1.49
CA LEU A 31 -2.49 9.37 -1.96
C LEU A 31 -2.47 8.36 -0.79
N LEU A 32 -1.52 8.49 0.13
CA LEU A 32 -1.41 7.62 1.30
C LEU A 32 -2.62 7.74 2.22
N ASN A 33 -3.16 8.95 2.40
CA ASN A 33 -4.39 9.17 3.18
C ASN A 33 -5.59 8.47 2.53
N ALA A 34 -5.68 8.51 1.20
CA ALA A 34 -6.75 7.85 0.46
C ALA A 34 -6.62 6.31 0.50
N LEU A 35 -5.40 5.78 0.44
CA LEU A 35 -5.10 4.34 0.52
C LEU A 35 -5.32 3.76 1.92
N PHE A 36 -4.90 4.48 2.96
CA PHE A 36 -5.02 4.05 4.35
C PHE A 36 -6.34 4.46 5.02
N MET A 37 -7.34 4.88 4.23
CA MET A 37 -8.68 5.15 4.73
C MET A 37 -9.27 3.91 5.41
N TYR A 38 -9.71 4.07 6.66
CA TYR A 38 -10.21 2.94 7.43
C TYR A 38 -11.52 2.40 6.84
N ASP A 39 -12.47 3.28 6.55
CA ASP A 39 -13.75 2.92 5.94
C ASP A 39 -13.52 2.41 4.50
N PRO A 40 -13.77 1.12 4.21
CA PRO A 40 -13.51 0.56 2.89
C PRO A 40 -14.40 1.18 1.81
N LYS A 41 -15.55 1.76 2.16
CA LYS A 41 -16.43 2.44 1.20
C LYS A 41 -15.89 3.80 0.75
N LYS A 42 -15.02 4.41 1.58
CA LYS A 42 -14.37 5.70 1.29
C LYS A 42 -12.92 5.54 0.82
N ARG A 43 -12.37 4.33 0.93
CA ARG A 43 -11.02 4.01 0.47
C ARG A 43 -10.97 4.08 -1.04
N ILE A 44 -9.90 4.68 -1.57
CA ILE A 44 -9.69 4.82 -3.01
C ILE A 44 -9.61 3.46 -3.70
N SER A 45 -10.14 3.36 -4.92
CA SER A 45 -10.00 2.16 -5.75
C SER A 45 -8.60 2.07 -6.37
N ALA A 46 -8.21 0.89 -6.83
CA ALA A 46 -6.92 0.72 -7.51
C ALA A 46 -6.84 1.53 -8.82
N ALA A 47 -7.94 1.61 -9.56
CA ALA A 47 -8.01 2.37 -10.80
C ALA A 47 -7.83 3.88 -10.54
N ASP A 48 -8.54 4.40 -9.54
CA ASP A 48 -8.45 5.82 -9.15
C ASP A 48 -7.08 6.16 -8.57
N ALA A 49 -6.48 5.24 -7.81
CA ALA A 49 -5.14 5.41 -7.27
C ALA A 49 -4.09 5.52 -8.38
N LEU A 50 -4.18 4.71 -9.43
CA LEU A 50 -3.27 4.79 -10.60
C LEU A 50 -3.43 6.10 -11.38
N ALA A 51 -4.61 6.70 -11.37
CA ALA A 51 -4.87 7.99 -11.99
C ALA A 51 -4.46 9.20 -11.12
N HIS A 52 -3.95 8.97 -9.91
CA HIS A 52 -3.63 10.03 -8.97
C HIS A 52 -2.43 10.89 -9.43
N PRO A 53 -2.46 12.24 -9.20
CA PRO A 53 -1.39 13.15 -9.63
C PRO A 53 0.02 12.75 -9.19
N PHE A 54 0.15 12.05 -8.06
CA PHE A 54 1.41 11.53 -7.53
C PHE A 54 2.25 10.77 -8.58
N PHE A 55 1.62 10.02 -9.49
CA PHE A 55 2.33 9.25 -10.51
C PHE A 55 2.74 10.08 -11.74
N THR A 56 2.22 11.29 -11.87
CA THR A 56 2.46 12.19 -13.01
C THR A 56 3.24 13.45 -12.63
N GLU A 57 3.32 13.77 -11.33
CA GLU A 57 4.09 14.89 -10.81
C GLU A 57 5.60 14.59 -10.91
N ARG A 58 6.41 15.65 -10.97
CA ARG A 58 7.87 15.53 -10.88
C ARG A 58 8.30 15.36 -9.42
N PRO A 59 9.38 14.60 -9.14
CA PRO A 59 10.16 13.82 -10.09
C PRO A 59 9.41 12.57 -10.54
N LEU A 60 9.56 12.23 -11.83
CA LEU A 60 9.04 10.97 -12.35
C LEU A 60 9.77 9.78 -11.69
N PRO A 61 9.14 8.60 -11.64
CA PRO A 61 9.78 7.39 -11.14
C PRO A 61 11.10 7.11 -11.88
N CYS A 62 12.05 6.52 -11.16
CA CYS A 62 13.33 6.12 -11.72
C CYS A 62 13.13 5.08 -12.84
N ASP A 63 13.99 5.11 -13.86
CA ASP A 63 13.98 4.13 -14.93
C ASP A 63 14.16 2.72 -14.34
N PRO A 64 13.34 1.72 -14.72
CA PRO A 64 13.46 0.35 -14.22
C PRO A 64 14.85 -0.25 -14.40
N VAL A 65 15.62 0.16 -15.41
CA VAL A 65 16.99 -0.32 -15.65
C VAL A 65 17.97 0.15 -14.56
N LEU A 66 17.68 1.29 -13.92
CA LEU A 66 18.50 1.85 -12.84
C LEU A 66 18.12 1.28 -11.46
N ILE A 67 17.02 0.53 -11.36
CA ILE A 67 16.60 -0.09 -10.10
C ILE A 67 17.61 -1.22 -9.77
N PRO A 68 18.23 -1.21 -8.59
CA PRO A 68 19.16 -2.27 -8.21
C PRO A 68 18.43 -3.61 -8.21
N SER A 69 19.04 -4.61 -8.86
CA SER A 69 18.50 -5.96 -8.88
C SER A 69 18.39 -6.50 -7.45
N LEU A 70 17.23 -7.05 -7.09
CA LEU A 70 17.02 -7.71 -5.81
C LEU A 70 18.09 -8.79 -5.57
N PRO A 71 18.61 -8.94 -4.33
CA PRO A 71 19.60 -9.96 -4.07
C PRO A 71 18.99 -11.37 -4.23
N PRO A 72 19.80 -12.37 -4.65
CA PRO A 72 19.33 -13.73 -4.96
C PRO A 72 18.71 -14.47 -3.77
N THR A 73 18.86 -13.95 -2.55
CA THR A 73 18.21 -14.49 -1.34
C THR A 73 16.69 -14.30 -1.33
N TYR A 74 16.14 -13.33 -2.07
CA TYR A 74 14.69 -13.11 -2.18
C TYR A 74 13.98 -14.12 -3.09
N THR A 75 14.70 -14.80 -3.99
CA THR A 75 14.12 -15.80 -4.90
C THR A 75 14.08 -17.20 -4.30
N LYS A 76 14.08 -17.35 -2.96
CA LYS A 76 13.79 -18.65 -2.32
C LYS A 76 12.37 -19.06 -2.71
N LYS A 77 12.26 -19.77 -3.83
CA LYS A 77 11.04 -20.44 -4.25
C LYS A 77 10.64 -21.30 -3.06
N ARG A 78 9.51 -20.96 -2.42
CA ARG A 78 8.86 -21.85 -1.47
C ARG A 78 8.66 -23.15 -2.23
N LYS A 79 9.42 -24.19 -1.89
CA LYS A 79 9.14 -25.54 -2.36
C LYS A 79 7.72 -25.82 -1.89
N ARG A 80 6.76 -25.87 -2.82
CA ARG A 80 5.46 -26.43 -2.53
C ARG A 80 5.76 -27.87 -2.16
N ASP A 81 5.57 -28.25 -0.92
CA ASP A 81 5.50 -29.66 -0.57
C ASP A 81 4.34 -30.24 -1.39
N GLU A 82 4.68 -31.03 -2.42
CA GLU A 82 3.72 -31.94 -3.04
C GLU A 82 3.24 -32.86 -1.94
N SER A 83 2.02 -32.62 -1.47
CA SER A 83 1.33 -33.55 -0.58
C SER A 83 1.12 -34.84 -1.37
N PRO A 84 1.64 -36.01 -0.93
CA PRO A 84 1.33 -37.26 -1.59
C PRO A 84 -0.17 -37.53 -1.44
N GLN A 85 -0.89 -37.61 -2.54
CA GLN A 85 -2.25 -38.14 -2.54
C GLN A 85 -2.20 -39.62 -2.13
N ARG A 86 -2.76 -39.92 -0.95
CA ARG A 86 -3.24 -41.24 -0.56
C ARG A 86 -4.59 -41.10 0.11
#